data_AF-A0A1A8GCU7-F1
#
_entry.id   AF-A0A1A8GCU7-F1
#
_cell.length_a   1.000
_cell.length_b   1.000
_cell.length_c   1.000
_cell.angle_alpha   90.00
_cell.angle_beta   90.00
_cell.angle_gamma   90.00
#
_symmetry.space_group_name_H-M   'P 1'
#
loop_
_entity.id
_entity.type
_entity.pdbx_description
1 polymer ?
#
loop_
_entity_poly.entity_id
_entity_poly.type
_entity_poly.pdbx_seq_one_letter_code
_entity_poly.pdbx_strand_id
1 'polypeptide(L)'
;CTVGLKDSVTAVVFVALGTSVPDTFASKVAAIQDQYADASIGNVTGSNAVNVFLGIGVAWSIAAIYHQSKGEAFEVDPGTLAFSVTLFTIFAFISVATLMYRRRPEIGGELGGPRTAKALTTMLFFSLWLLYILFSSLEAYCHIKGF
;
A
#
# COMPACT_ATOMS: atom_id res chain seq x y z
N CYS A 1 -5.98 4.03 23.42
CA CYS A 1 -4.58 3.97 23.90
C CYS A 1 -4.25 2.68 24.67
N THR A 2 -4.60 1.49 24.19
CA THR A 2 -4.28 0.22 24.86
C THR A 2 -2.85 -0.28 24.60
N VAL A 3 -2.26 0.13 23.47
CA VAL A 3 -0.94 -0.38 23.01
C VAL A 3 0.14 0.72 22.97
N GLY A 4 -0.19 1.98 23.27
CA GLY A 4 0.78 3.09 23.30
C GLY A 4 1.41 3.47 21.95
N LEU A 5 0.84 2.97 20.85
CA LEU A 5 1.31 3.29 19.49
C LEU A 5 0.68 4.59 18.99
N LYS A 6 1.43 5.35 18.17
CA LYS A 6 0.89 6.53 17.47
C LYS A 6 -0.20 6.10 16.47
N ASP A 7 -1.21 6.94 16.27
CA ASP A 7 -2.34 6.64 15.39
C ASP A 7 -1.89 6.39 13.94
N SER A 8 -0.91 7.17 13.45
CA SER A 8 -0.32 6.99 12.11
C SER A 8 0.35 5.61 11.96
N VAL A 9 1.10 5.17 12.97
CA VAL A 9 1.76 3.84 12.97
C VAL A 9 0.71 2.74 13.05
N THR A 10 -0.32 2.93 13.87
CA THR A 10 -1.42 1.96 13.99
C THR A 10 -2.18 1.81 12.67
N ALA A 11 -2.44 2.93 11.98
CA ALA A 11 -3.10 2.93 10.67
C ALA A 11 -2.26 2.20 9.61
N VAL A 12 -0.96 2.50 9.50
CA VAL A 12 -0.06 1.90 8.50
C VAL A 12 0.19 0.41 8.76
N VAL A 13 0.27 -0.02 10.02
CA VAL A 13 0.62 -1.39 10.37
C VAL A 13 -0.59 -2.30 10.52
N PHE A 14 -1.62 -1.89 11.26
CA PHE A 14 -2.72 -2.78 11.61
C PHE A 14 -3.92 -2.60 10.69
N VAL A 15 -4.33 -1.35 10.45
CA VAL A 15 -5.52 -1.08 9.62
C VAL A 15 -5.24 -1.47 8.16
N ALA A 16 -4.12 -0.99 7.59
CA ALA A 16 -3.76 -1.30 6.21
C ALA A 16 -3.47 -2.79 5.98
N LEU A 17 -2.81 -3.47 6.92
CA LEU A 17 -2.58 -4.91 6.84
C LEU A 17 -3.89 -5.69 6.95
N GLY A 18 -4.79 -5.29 7.85
CA GLY A 18 -6.07 -5.95 8.08
C GLY A 18 -6.97 -5.95 6.85
N THR A 19 -6.95 -4.88 6.05
CA THR A 19 -7.71 -4.82 4.79
C THR A 19 -6.99 -5.56 3.66
N SER A 20 -5.67 -5.40 3.53
CA SER A 20 -4.93 -5.87 2.35
C SER A 20 -4.53 -7.36 2.39
N VAL A 21 -4.46 -7.99 3.58
CA VAL A 21 -4.11 -9.41 3.70
C VAL A 21 -5.17 -10.33 3.08
N PRO A 22 -6.47 -10.19 3.41
CA PRO A 22 -7.54 -10.95 2.74
C PRO A 22 -7.54 -10.75 1.22
N ASP A 23 -7.40 -9.49 0.77
CA ASP A 23 -7.31 -9.17 -0.66
C ASP A 23 -6.13 -9.87 -1.33
N THR A 24 -4.98 -9.91 -0.67
CA THR A 24 -3.78 -10.60 -1.17
C THR A 24 -4.03 -12.09 -1.35
N PHE A 25 -4.69 -12.74 -0.39
CA PHE A 25 -5.04 -14.16 -0.52
C PHE A 25 -6.05 -14.41 -1.63
N ALA A 26 -7.10 -13.58 -1.75
CA ALA A 26 -8.08 -13.67 -2.82
C ALA A 26 -7.42 -13.51 -4.20
N SER A 27 -6.58 -12.49 -4.38
CA SER A 27 -5.82 -12.24 -5.62
C SER A 27 -4.87 -13.38 -5.95
N LYS A 28 -4.17 -13.95 -4.95
CA LYS A 28 -3.31 -15.12 -5.14
C LYS A 28 -4.11 -16.32 -5.65
N VAL A 29 -5.27 -16.60 -5.05
CA VAL A 29 -6.12 -17.72 -5.46
C VAL A 29 -6.62 -17.51 -6.89
N ALA A 30 -7.11 -16.30 -7.21
CA ALA A 30 -7.53 -15.92 -8.55
C ALA A 30 -6.40 -16.08 -9.59
N ALA A 31 -5.18 -15.65 -9.26
CA ALA A 31 -4.02 -15.77 -10.15
C ALA A 31 -3.57 -17.23 -10.40
N ILE A 32 -3.80 -18.14 -9.46
CA ILE A 32 -3.47 -19.57 -9.62
C ILE A 32 -4.53 -20.29 -10.46
N GLN A 33 -5.78 -19.86 -10.34
CA GLN A 33 -6.92 -20.49 -11.00
C GLN A 33 -7.15 -19.99 -12.43
N ASP A 34 -6.67 -18.80 -12.75
CA ASP A 34 -6.82 -18.17 -14.07
C ASP A 34 -5.52 -18.28 -14.89
N GLN A 35 -5.64 -18.62 -16.18
CA GLN A 35 -4.49 -18.77 -17.09
C GLN A 35 -3.76 -17.45 -17.35
N TYR A 36 -4.49 -16.33 -17.35
CA TYR A 36 -3.93 -15.00 -17.64
C TYR A 36 -3.83 -14.10 -16.40
N ALA A 37 -4.31 -14.58 -15.24
CA ALA A 37 -4.39 -13.84 -13.99
C ALA A 37 -5.16 -12.51 -14.08
N ASP A 38 -6.04 -12.34 -15.08
CA ASP A 38 -6.87 -11.15 -15.27
C ASP A 38 -7.80 -10.93 -14.08
N ALA A 39 -8.35 -12.04 -13.54
CA ALA A 39 -9.18 -12.00 -12.33
C ALA A 39 -8.43 -11.44 -11.11
N SER A 40 -7.13 -11.72 -10.97
CA SER A 40 -6.31 -11.17 -9.90
C SER A 40 -6.09 -9.67 -10.06
N ILE A 41 -5.91 -9.19 -11.30
CA ILE A 41 -5.73 -7.74 -11.57
C ILE A 41 -7.01 -7.00 -11.22
N GLY A 42 -8.18 -7.54 -11.62
CA GLY A 42 -9.48 -6.99 -11.29
C GLY A 42 -9.69 -6.88 -9.78
N ASN A 43 -9.33 -7.93 -9.01
CA ASN A 43 -9.47 -7.93 -7.56
C ASN A 43 -8.57 -6.87 -6.89
N VAL A 44 -7.27 -6.86 -7.20
CA VAL A 44 -6.34 -5.88 -6.61
C VAL A 44 -6.74 -4.43 -6.96
N THR A 45 -7.13 -4.18 -8.20
CA THR A 45 -7.52 -2.84 -8.65
C THR A 45 -8.83 -2.40 -8.02
N GLY A 46 -9.82 -3.31 -7.97
CA GLY A 46 -11.13 -3.04 -7.39
C GLY A 46 -11.06 -2.74 -5.89
N SER A 47 -10.37 -3.59 -5.10
CA SER A 47 -10.25 -3.37 -3.64
C SER A 47 -9.54 -2.06 -3.31
N ASN A 48 -8.48 -1.70 -4.04
CA ASN A 48 -7.79 -0.42 -3.85
C ASN A 48 -8.66 0.78 -4.27
N ALA A 49 -9.42 0.66 -5.36
CA ALA A 49 -10.34 1.71 -5.77
C ALA A 49 -11.41 1.97 -4.69
N VAL A 50 -11.98 0.92 -4.10
CA VAL A 50 -12.93 1.04 -2.98
C VAL A 50 -12.28 1.73 -1.78
N ASN A 51 -11.06 1.34 -1.40
CA ASN A 51 -10.37 1.96 -0.27
C ASN A 51 -10.13 3.47 -0.47
N VAL A 52 -9.74 3.89 -1.68
CA VAL A 52 -9.47 5.30 -1.98
C VAL A 52 -10.77 6.09 -2.14
N PHE A 53 -11.68 5.65 -3.00
CA PHE A 53 -12.88 6.42 -3.34
C PHE A 53 -13.94 6.34 -2.24
N LEU A 54 -14.23 5.14 -1.74
CA LEU A 54 -15.27 4.96 -0.73
C LEU A 54 -14.73 5.09 0.69
N GLY A 55 -13.52 4.59 0.96
CA GLY A 55 -12.91 4.69 2.29
C GLY A 55 -12.55 6.14 2.63
N ILE A 56 -11.65 6.75 1.85
CA ILE A 56 -11.16 8.11 2.13
C ILE A 56 -12.05 9.17 1.47
N GLY A 57 -12.40 8.99 0.19
CA GLY A 57 -13.09 10.01 -0.59
C GLY A 57 -14.48 10.39 -0.05
N VAL A 58 -15.30 9.39 0.32
CA VAL A 58 -16.63 9.65 0.90
C VAL A 58 -16.51 10.29 2.29
N ALA A 59 -15.62 9.78 3.15
CA ALA A 59 -15.41 10.34 4.49
C ALA A 59 -14.98 11.82 4.42
N TRP A 60 -14.05 12.15 3.52
CA TRP A 60 -13.61 13.51 3.28
C TRP A 60 -14.74 14.40 2.76
N SER A 61 -15.52 13.91 1.79
CA SER A 61 -16.64 14.67 1.21
C SER A 61 -17.69 15.01 2.27
N ILE A 62 -18.03 14.06 3.13
CA ILE A 62 -18.98 14.27 4.25
C ILE A 62 -18.43 15.34 5.21
N ALA A 63 -17.16 15.25 5.59
CA ALA A 63 -16.52 16.22 6.50
C ALA A 63 -16.51 17.63 5.89
N ALA A 64 -16.13 17.76 4.62
CA ALA A 64 -16.10 19.04 3.92
C ALA A 64 -17.50 19.69 3.83
N ILE A 65 -18.54 18.90 3.49
CA ILE A 65 -19.93 19.39 3.45
C ILE A 65 -20.40 19.83 4.84
N TYR A 66 -20.04 19.07 5.88
CA TYR A 66 -20.41 19.41 7.26
C TYR A 66 -19.79 20.74 7.70
N HIS A 67 -18.49 20.95 7.51
CA HIS A 67 -17.82 22.22 7.85
C HIS A 67 -18.37 23.39 7.03
N GLN A 68 -18.60 23.20 5.73
CA GLN A 68 -19.23 24.21 4.89
C GLN A 68 -20.64 24.59 5.41
N SER A 69 -21.42 23.64 5.90
CA SER A 69 -22.75 23.90 6.48
C SER A 69 -22.70 24.70 7.79
N LYS A 70 -21.55 24.68 8.49
CA LYS A 70 -21.28 25.46 9.69
C LYS A 70 -20.61 26.81 9.40
N GLY A 71 -20.30 27.09 8.14
CA GLY A 71 -19.56 28.29 7.74
C GLY A 71 -18.07 28.24 8.10
N GLU A 72 -17.53 27.04 8.37
CA GLU A 72 -16.13 26.81 8.71
C GLU A 72 -15.35 26.28 7.50
N ALA A 73 -14.06 26.63 7.41
CA ALA A 73 -13.16 26.02 6.44
C ALA A 73 -12.73 24.64 6.92
N PHE A 74 -12.73 23.65 6.02
CA PHE A 74 -12.20 22.32 6.31
C PHE A 74 -10.69 22.27 6.04
N GLU A 75 -9.89 22.50 7.08
CA GLU A 75 -8.42 22.42 7.02
C GLU A 75 -7.94 21.11 7.67
N VAL A 76 -7.07 20.39 6.97
CA VAL A 76 -6.49 19.12 7.44
C VAL A 76 -4.98 19.20 7.31
N ASP A 77 -4.28 19.12 8.44
CA ASP A 77 -2.82 19.07 8.46
C ASP A 77 -2.32 17.75 7.86
N PRO A 78 -1.45 17.77 6.84
CA PRO A 78 -0.96 16.55 6.20
C PRO A 78 0.01 15.75 7.08
N GLY A 79 0.58 16.36 8.12
CA GLY A 79 1.47 15.70 9.07
C GLY A 79 2.57 14.86 8.40
N THR A 80 2.66 13.59 8.78
CA THR A 80 3.68 12.63 8.30
C THR A 80 3.35 12.00 6.93
N LEU A 81 2.24 12.42 6.30
CA LEU A 81 1.74 11.83 5.06
C LEU A 81 2.70 12.08 3.90
N ALA A 82 3.26 13.29 3.79
CA ALA A 82 4.16 13.65 2.69
C ALA A 82 5.41 12.76 2.65
N PHE A 83 6.02 12.51 3.81
CA PHE A 83 7.15 11.60 3.94
C PHE A 83 6.77 10.16 3.55
N SER A 84 5.66 9.66 4.10
CA SER A 84 5.20 8.29 3.85
C SER A 84 4.88 8.05 2.37
N VAL A 85 4.20 9.00 1.72
CA VAL A 85 3.87 8.93 0.30
C VAL A 85 5.13 8.94 -0.55
N THR A 86 6.09 9.83 -0.27
CA THR A 86 7.36 9.88 -1.02
C THR A 86 8.12 8.55 -0.91
N LEU A 87 8.24 8.02 0.30
CA LEU A 87 8.92 6.75 0.54
C LEU A 87 8.23 5.59 -0.20
N PHE A 88 6.90 5.52 -0.13
CA PHE A 88 6.09 4.55 -0.86
C PHE A 88 6.32 4.66 -2.37
N THR A 89 6.31 5.86 -2.94
CA THR A 89 6.54 6.10 -4.37
C THR A 89 7.91 5.60 -4.82
N ILE A 90 8.97 5.87 -4.06
CA ILE A 90 10.32 5.38 -4.37
C ILE A 90 10.34 3.84 -4.41
N PHE A 91 9.76 3.19 -3.40
CA PHE A 91 9.73 1.72 -3.34
C PHE A 91 8.81 1.11 -4.40
N ALA A 92 7.75 1.80 -4.78
CA ALA A 92 6.88 1.41 -5.89
C ALA A 92 7.65 1.41 -7.22
N PHE A 93 8.46 2.44 -7.49
CA PHE A 93 9.32 2.47 -8.68
C PHE A 93 10.32 1.31 -8.70
N ILE A 94 10.97 1.01 -7.57
CA ILE A 94 11.87 -0.15 -7.45
C ILE A 94 11.12 -1.47 -7.72
N SER A 95 9.90 -1.58 -7.20
CA SER A 95 9.07 -2.77 -7.37
C SER A 95 8.64 -2.96 -8.83
N VAL A 96 8.17 -1.90 -9.48
CA VAL A 96 7.81 -1.91 -10.90
C VAL A 96 9.03 -2.21 -11.77
N ALA A 97 10.18 -1.58 -11.52
CA ALA A 97 11.41 -1.86 -12.25
C ALA A 97 11.83 -3.33 -12.12
N THR A 98 11.70 -3.90 -10.92
CA THR A 98 11.96 -5.33 -10.67
C THR A 98 11.00 -6.21 -11.46
N LEU A 99 9.69 -5.92 -11.47
CA LEU A 99 8.70 -6.68 -12.24
C LEU A 99 8.95 -6.58 -13.74
N MET A 100 9.27 -5.39 -14.25
CA MET A 100 9.63 -5.16 -15.65
C MET A 100 10.90 -5.91 -16.05
N TYR A 101 11.90 -5.98 -15.16
CA TYR A 101 13.09 -6.80 -15.37
C TYR A 101 12.75 -8.30 -15.43
N ARG A 102 11.88 -8.79 -14.54
CA ARG A 102 11.44 -10.20 -14.55
C ARG A 102 10.62 -10.59 -15.78
N ARG A 103 9.94 -9.62 -16.41
CA ARG A 103 9.19 -9.82 -17.66
C ARG A 103 10.08 -10.11 -18.87
N ARG A 104 11.41 -9.97 -18.75
CA ARG A 104 12.32 -10.34 -19.83
C ARG A 104 12.13 -11.81 -20.23
N PRO A 105 12.08 -12.13 -21.53
CA PRO A 105 11.79 -13.48 -22.01
C PRO A 105 12.81 -14.51 -21.53
N GLU A 106 14.05 -14.09 -21.27
CA GLU A 106 15.12 -14.93 -20.69
C GLU A 106 14.79 -15.47 -19.29
N ILE A 107 13.98 -14.73 -18.50
CA ILE A 107 13.62 -15.09 -17.11
C ILE A 107 12.23 -15.74 -17.06
N GLY A 108 11.32 -15.37 -17.96
CA GLY A 108 9.98 -15.96 -18.04
C GLY A 108 9.10 -15.69 -16.81
N GLY A 109 9.18 -14.49 -16.24
CA GLY A 109 8.58 -14.15 -14.94
C GLY A 109 7.08 -13.84 -14.91
N GLU A 110 6.34 -13.98 -16.01
CA GLU A 110 4.96 -13.47 -16.16
C GLU A 110 3.94 -14.14 -15.22
N LEU A 111 4.06 -15.44 -14.94
CA LEU A 111 3.15 -16.21 -14.07
C LEU A 111 3.93 -16.99 -13.00
N GLY A 112 4.83 -16.29 -12.31
CA GLY A 112 5.61 -16.83 -11.19
C GLY A 112 7.02 -17.29 -11.58
N GLY A 113 7.26 -17.69 -12.83
CA GLY A 113 8.58 -17.99 -13.37
C GLY A 113 9.37 -19.03 -12.56
N PRO A 114 10.71 -19.08 -12.71
CA PRO A 114 11.55 -20.04 -11.99
C PRO A 114 11.53 -19.80 -10.47
N ARG A 115 11.57 -20.89 -9.70
CA ARG A 115 11.41 -20.87 -8.22
C ARG A 115 12.40 -19.94 -7.51
N THR A 116 13.64 -19.86 -8.00
CA THR A 116 14.70 -19.00 -7.44
C THR A 116 14.39 -17.52 -7.65
N ALA A 117 14.09 -17.11 -8.89
CA ALA A 117 13.71 -15.73 -9.21
C ALA A 117 12.43 -15.29 -8.46
N LYS A 118 11.45 -16.19 -8.34
CA LYS A 118 10.25 -15.97 -7.52
C LYS A 118 10.61 -15.69 -6.07
N ALA A 119 11.39 -16.57 -5.43
CA ALA A 119 11.75 -16.43 -4.03
C ALA A 119 12.53 -15.14 -3.77
N LEU A 120 13.53 -14.83 -4.60
CA LEU A 120 14.33 -13.61 -4.48
C LEU A 120 13.48 -12.35 -4.57
N THR A 121 12.56 -12.30 -5.53
CA THR A 121 11.72 -11.13 -5.76
C THR A 121 10.62 -10.97 -4.69
N THR A 122 10.07 -12.08 -4.20
CA THR A 122 9.18 -12.06 -3.01
C THR A 122 9.91 -11.57 -1.77
N MET A 123 11.15 -12.03 -1.51
CA MET A 123 11.95 -11.54 -0.39
C MET A 123 12.25 -10.05 -0.51
N LEU A 124 12.59 -9.57 -1.71
CA LEU A 124 12.79 -8.14 -1.97
C LEU A 124 11.53 -7.33 -1.63
N PHE A 125 10.36 -7.70 -2.15
CA PHE A 125 9.12 -6.94 -1.89
C PHE A 125 8.71 -6.96 -0.41
N PHE A 126 8.87 -8.10 0.26
CA PHE A 126 8.61 -8.16 1.69
C PHE A 126 9.59 -7.29 2.49
N SER A 127 10.87 -7.25 2.09
CA SER A 127 11.86 -6.39 2.72
C SER A 127 11.57 -4.89 2.50
N LEU A 128 11.18 -4.48 1.29
CA LEU A 128 10.76 -3.11 1.00
C LEU A 128 9.53 -2.69 1.82
N TRP A 129 8.57 -3.61 2.00
CA TRP A 129 7.40 -3.37 2.84
C TRP A 129 7.77 -3.19 4.32
N LEU A 130 8.66 -4.04 4.85
CA LEU A 130 9.16 -3.88 6.23
C LEU A 130 9.94 -2.58 6.42
N LEU A 131 10.79 -2.22 5.45
CA LEU A 131 11.54 -0.97 5.46
C LEU A 131 10.61 0.25 5.42
N TYR A 132 9.52 0.17 4.64
CA TYR A 132 8.50 1.22 4.60
C TYR A 132 7.88 1.42 5.98
N ILE A 133 7.41 0.34 6.61
CA ILE A 133 6.85 0.40 7.97
C ILE A 133 7.86 0.96 8.96
N LEU A 134 9.11 0.49 8.90
CA LEU A 134 10.17 0.92 9.81
C LEU A 134 10.43 2.43 9.68
N PHE A 135 10.68 2.92 8.47
CA PHE A 135 11.02 4.33 8.27
C PHE A 135 9.83 5.26 8.54
N SER A 136 8.62 4.89 8.10
CA SER A 136 7.40 5.66 8.43
C SER A 136 7.14 5.68 9.94
N SER A 137 7.45 4.60 10.66
CA SER A 137 7.34 4.59 12.12
C SER A 137 8.42 5.44 12.79
N LEU A 138 9.67 5.37 12.33
CA LEU A 138 10.77 6.17 12.87
C LEU A 138 10.54 7.67 12.70
N GLU A 139 10.01 8.09 11.55
CA GLU A 139 9.59 9.47 11.31
C GLU A 139 8.41 9.84 12.20
N ALA A 140 7.40 8.98 12.31
CA ALA A 140 6.25 9.22 13.18
C ALA A 140 6.68 9.40 14.64
N TYR A 141 7.69 8.68 15.13
CA TYR A 141 8.26 8.83 16.48
C TYR A 141 9.35 9.92 16.58
N CYS A 142 9.51 10.77 15.56
CA CYS A 142 10.47 11.87 15.51
C CYS A 142 11.96 11.45 15.66
N HIS A 143 12.29 10.19 15.35
CA HIS A 143 13.69 9.73 15.34
C HIS A 143 14.39 10.14 14.03
N ILE A 144 13.63 10.25 12.95
CA ILE A 144 14.05 10.79 11.67
C ILE A 144 13.22 12.04 11.41
N LYS A 145 13.85 13.12 10.95
CA LYS A 145 13.10 14.30 10.49
C LYS A 145 12.64 14.05 9.06
N GLY A 146 11.32 13.98 8.87
CA GLY A 146 10.71 14.17 7.56
C GLY A 146 10.98 15.59 7.04
N PHE A 147 10.80 15.77 5.74
CA PHE A 147 10.89 17.06 5.07
C PHE A 147 9.49 17.61 4.79
#